data_AF-A0A522RNX7-F1
#
_entry.id   AF-A0A522RNX7-F1
#
_cell.length_a   1.000
_cell.length_b   1.000
_cell.length_c   1.000
_cell.angle_alpha   90.00
_cell.angle_beta   90.00
_cell.angle_gamma   90.00
#
_symmetry.space_group_name_H-M   'P 1'
#
loop_
_entity.id
_entity.type
_entity.pdbx_description
1 polymer ?
#
loop_
_entity_poly.entity_id
_entity_poly.type
_entity_poly.pdbx_seq_one_letter_code
_entity_poly.pdbx_strand_id
1 'polypeptide(L)'
;MRSFRLAVLMAVCVFASLALVAIQPARAAAPQAYKVTAWVVGTYTSAAGADESTFVLQVAEALKAWTDKTGTEACGPIVRTPSGALQVTLTTEKSQVVCLISTQAPAGDTLTGDSIHSHPTDGGRRKVRLTTLDLAALRALGRSGFVSMLQNLDIRQVDAEPDTFSPDDYATGPGYLVVGSRLLYQHGVGTAALVTALPATDEALASAPSTSDDNHAVR
;
A
#
# COMPACT_ATOMS: atom_id res chain seq x y z
N MET A 1 -63.64 -30.97 65.61
CA MET A 1 -62.47 -30.29 66.22
C MET A 1 -61.35 -30.25 65.19
N ARG A 2 -60.81 -29.05 64.92
CA ARG A 2 -59.53 -28.74 64.25
C ARG A 2 -59.40 -29.12 62.75
N SER A 3 -58.80 -28.35 61.85
CA SER A 3 -58.31 -26.96 61.78
C SER A 3 -57.86 -26.72 60.33
N PHE A 4 -58.12 -25.52 59.81
CA PHE A 4 -57.28 -24.73 58.87
C PHE A 4 -56.16 -25.42 58.06
N ARG A 5 -56.10 -25.13 56.75
CA ARG A 5 -55.19 -24.08 56.22
C ARG A 5 -55.44 -23.80 54.73
N LEU A 6 -55.84 -22.56 54.49
CA LEU A 6 -55.78 -21.81 53.24
C LEU A 6 -54.30 -21.63 52.87
N ALA A 7 -53.88 -22.01 51.66
CA ALA A 7 -52.58 -21.65 51.12
C ALA A 7 -52.80 -20.79 49.86
N VAL A 8 -52.75 -19.48 50.09
CA VAL A 8 -52.55 -18.45 49.08
C VAL A 8 -51.12 -18.61 48.57
N LEU A 9 -50.93 -18.85 47.27
CA LEU A 9 -49.62 -18.66 46.65
C LEU A 9 -49.72 -17.50 45.65
N MET A 10 -49.08 -16.40 46.05
CA MET A 10 -48.88 -15.18 45.29
C MET A 10 -48.26 -15.46 43.91
N ALA A 11 -48.90 -14.96 42.86
CA ALA A 11 -48.28 -14.77 41.57
C ALA A 11 -47.30 -13.58 41.68
N VAL A 12 -46.00 -13.86 41.65
CA VAL A 12 -44.93 -12.85 41.56
C VAL A 12 -44.84 -12.42 40.10
N CYS A 13 -45.37 -11.23 39.77
CA CYS A 13 -45.11 -10.57 38.50
C CYS A 13 -43.66 -10.06 38.48
N VAL A 14 -42.78 -10.80 37.82
CA VAL A 14 -41.42 -10.36 37.50
C VAL A 14 -41.50 -9.34 36.36
N PHE A 15 -41.37 -8.05 36.70
CA PHE A 15 -41.14 -7.00 35.70
C PHE A 15 -39.73 -7.15 35.14
N ALA A 16 -39.61 -7.74 33.96
CA ALA A 16 -38.36 -7.78 33.20
C ALA A 16 -38.13 -6.39 32.56
N SER A 17 -37.37 -5.54 33.25
CA SER A 17 -36.87 -4.29 32.68
C SER A 17 -35.81 -4.59 31.62
N LEU A 18 -36.19 -4.58 30.35
CA LEU A 18 -35.23 -4.55 29.23
C LEU A 18 -34.48 -3.21 29.28
N ALA A 19 -33.27 -3.20 29.82
CA ALA A 19 -32.34 -2.11 29.64
C ALA A 19 -31.84 -2.13 28.19
N LEU A 20 -32.33 -1.21 27.35
CA LEU A 20 -31.79 -0.94 26.02
C LEU A 20 -30.38 -0.37 26.21
N VAL A 21 -29.35 -1.22 26.12
CA VAL A 21 -27.98 -0.76 25.97
C VAL A 21 -27.86 -0.17 24.57
N ALA A 22 -27.89 1.16 24.48
CA ALA A 22 -27.59 1.86 23.24
C ALA A 22 -26.12 1.56 22.88
N ILE A 23 -25.92 0.63 21.95
CA ILE A 23 -24.62 0.39 21.31
C ILE A 23 -24.32 1.65 20.51
N GLN A 24 -23.57 2.58 21.11
CA GLN A 24 -23.03 3.70 20.36
C GLN A 24 -22.06 3.12 19.32
N PRO A 25 -22.28 3.36 18.02
CA PRO A 25 -21.32 2.93 17.01
C PRO A 25 -19.96 3.53 17.37
N ALA A 26 -18.94 2.69 17.44
CA ALA A 26 -17.57 3.14 17.65
C ALA A 26 -17.29 4.22 16.60
N ARG A 27 -17.10 5.45 17.07
CA ARG A 27 -16.76 6.58 16.20
C ARG A 27 -15.42 6.22 15.57
N ALA A 28 -15.40 5.94 14.26
CA ALA A 28 -14.16 5.68 13.54
C ALA A 28 -13.20 6.83 13.87
N ALA A 29 -12.03 6.48 14.43
CA ALA A 29 -11.03 7.49 14.74
C ALA A 29 -10.74 8.26 13.45
N ALA A 30 -10.70 9.59 13.54
CA ALA A 30 -10.32 10.40 12.39
C ALA A 30 -8.94 9.93 11.90
N PRO A 31 -8.73 9.77 10.58
CA PRO A 31 -7.45 9.33 10.06
C PRO A 31 -6.36 10.27 10.58
N GLN A 32 -5.35 9.71 11.25
CA GLN A 32 -4.17 10.48 11.62
C GLN A 32 -3.41 10.82 10.34
N ALA A 33 -3.29 12.11 10.04
CA ALA A 33 -2.43 12.58 8.96
C ALA A 33 -0.97 12.40 9.39
N TYR A 34 -0.29 11.43 8.81
CA TYR A 34 1.14 11.26 9.00
C TYR A 34 1.89 11.95 7.88
N LYS A 35 2.88 12.77 8.24
CA LYS A 35 3.82 13.33 7.28
C LYS A 35 4.98 12.36 7.12
N VAL A 36 5.10 11.78 5.95
CA VAL A 36 6.29 11.05 5.52
C VAL A 36 7.02 11.90 4.48
N THR A 37 8.34 11.79 4.45
CA THR A 37 9.11 12.37 3.36
C THR A 37 9.07 11.42 2.18
N ALA A 38 8.59 11.92 1.05
CA ALA A 38 8.65 11.22 -0.23
C ALA A 38 9.53 12.01 -1.20
N TRP A 39 10.22 11.29 -2.09
CA TRP A 39 11.07 11.84 -3.13
C TRP A 39 10.51 11.44 -4.49
N VAL A 40 10.56 12.35 -5.46
CA VAL A 40 10.24 12.02 -6.85
C VAL A 40 11.41 11.22 -7.44
N VAL A 41 11.12 10.04 -7.95
CA VAL A 41 12.06 9.20 -8.71
C VAL A 41 12.05 9.60 -10.17
N GLY A 42 10.87 9.93 -10.72
CA GLY A 42 10.72 10.42 -12.07
C GLY A 42 9.26 10.53 -12.48
N THR A 43 8.99 11.32 -13.51
CA THR A 43 7.67 11.43 -14.13
C THR A 43 7.73 10.91 -15.56
N TYR A 44 6.80 10.02 -15.88
CA TYR A 44 6.71 9.34 -17.16
C TYR A 44 5.35 9.66 -17.76
N THR A 45 5.34 10.09 -19.01
CA THR A 45 4.12 10.47 -19.72
C THR A 45 4.14 9.83 -21.10
N SER A 46 3.06 9.15 -21.47
CA SER A 46 2.91 8.54 -22.79
C SER A 46 2.49 9.57 -23.84
N ALA A 47 2.48 9.16 -25.11
CA ALA A 47 1.67 9.85 -26.12
C ALA A 47 0.17 9.72 -25.80
N ALA A 48 -0.64 10.66 -26.28
CA ALA A 48 -2.10 10.57 -26.16
C ALA A 48 -2.64 9.30 -26.85
N GLY A 49 -3.50 8.54 -26.16
CA GLY A 49 -4.06 7.30 -26.69
C GLY A 49 -3.06 6.14 -26.82
N ALA A 50 -1.87 6.25 -26.20
CA ALA A 50 -0.94 5.14 -26.13
C ALA A 50 -1.56 3.92 -25.43
N ASP A 51 -1.13 2.75 -25.87
CA ASP A 51 -1.48 1.49 -25.22
C ASP A 51 -0.89 1.43 -23.80
N GLU A 52 -1.71 1.03 -22.84
CA GLU A 52 -1.31 1.02 -21.43
C GLU A 52 -0.21 0.00 -21.15
N SER A 53 -0.25 -1.18 -21.78
CA SER A 53 0.76 -2.21 -21.56
C SER A 53 2.15 -1.75 -21.99
N THR A 54 2.23 -0.99 -23.09
CA THR A 54 3.48 -0.39 -23.58
C THR A 54 4.00 0.67 -22.61
N PHE A 55 3.11 1.55 -22.12
CA PHE A 55 3.48 2.59 -21.16
C PHE A 55 3.96 1.99 -19.83
N VAL A 56 3.23 1.00 -19.30
CA VAL A 56 3.56 0.30 -18.07
C VAL A 56 4.90 -0.40 -18.17
N LEU A 57 5.22 -1.03 -19.31
CA LEU A 57 6.51 -1.68 -19.52
C LEU A 57 7.68 -0.69 -19.40
N GLN A 58 7.55 0.49 -20.01
CA GLN A 58 8.56 1.55 -19.90
C GLN A 58 8.76 2.00 -18.44
N VAL A 59 7.67 2.20 -17.70
CA VAL A 59 7.74 2.59 -16.28
C VAL A 59 8.33 1.45 -15.44
N ALA A 60 8.00 0.19 -15.76
CA ALA A 60 8.48 -0.99 -15.06
C ALA A 60 10.00 -1.17 -15.19
N GLU A 61 10.58 -0.91 -16.36
CA GLU A 61 12.03 -0.93 -16.56
C GLU A 61 12.74 0.13 -15.70
N ALA A 62 12.18 1.35 -15.63
CA ALA A 62 12.74 2.40 -14.79
C ALA A 62 12.63 2.08 -13.29
N LEU A 63 11.50 1.51 -12.85
CA LEU A 63 11.32 1.02 -11.48
C LEU A 63 12.32 -0.07 -11.14
N LYS A 64 12.49 -1.05 -12.03
CA LYS A 64 13.48 -2.11 -11.86
C LYS A 64 14.88 -1.52 -11.67
N ALA A 65 15.30 -0.62 -12.55
CA ALA A 65 16.61 0.01 -12.47
C ALA A 65 16.81 0.81 -11.17
N TRP A 66 15.77 1.51 -10.70
CA TRP A 66 15.78 2.19 -9.41
C TRP A 66 15.96 1.20 -8.27
N THR A 67 15.08 0.20 -8.17
CA THR A 67 15.05 -0.75 -7.05
C THR A 67 16.30 -1.62 -7.00
N ASP A 68 16.83 -2.07 -8.14
CA ASP A 68 18.09 -2.81 -8.20
C ASP A 68 19.27 -1.96 -7.68
N LYS A 69 19.25 -0.66 -7.96
CA LYS A 69 20.32 0.28 -7.58
C LYS A 69 20.24 0.68 -6.11
N THR A 70 19.04 0.93 -5.58
CA THR A 70 18.86 1.53 -4.25
C THR A 70 18.47 0.52 -3.19
N GLY A 71 17.91 -0.63 -3.59
CA GLY A 71 17.28 -1.58 -2.68
C GLY A 71 15.97 -1.07 -2.08
N THR A 72 15.35 -0.01 -2.61
CA THR A 72 14.12 0.59 -2.07
C THR A 72 12.96 0.50 -3.06
N GLU A 73 11.75 0.48 -2.52
CA GLU A 73 10.52 0.57 -3.29
C GLU A 73 10.34 1.98 -3.90
N ALA A 74 9.64 2.03 -5.02
CA ALA A 74 9.07 3.24 -5.59
C ALA A 74 7.73 2.88 -6.25
N CYS A 75 6.81 3.83 -6.28
CA CYS A 75 5.43 3.61 -6.70
C CYS A 75 4.76 4.88 -7.20
N GLY A 76 3.63 4.72 -7.87
CA GLY A 76 2.74 5.82 -8.20
C GLY A 76 1.41 5.34 -8.78
N PRO A 77 0.33 6.14 -8.67
CA PRO A 77 -0.89 5.87 -9.39
C PRO A 77 -0.70 6.12 -10.88
N ILE A 78 -1.32 5.30 -11.72
CA ILE A 78 -1.42 5.57 -13.16
C ILE A 78 -2.60 6.50 -13.37
N VAL A 79 -2.33 7.67 -13.95
CA VAL A 79 -3.35 8.69 -14.23
C VAL A 79 -3.48 8.93 -15.73
N ARG A 80 -4.64 9.43 -16.14
CA ARG A 80 -4.89 9.93 -17.48
C ARG A 80 -4.94 11.45 -17.43
N THR A 81 -4.13 12.09 -18.25
CA THR A 81 -4.10 13.56 -18.38
C THR A 81 -5.30 14.06 -19.19
N PRO A 82 -5.62 15.36 -19.15
CA PRO A 82 -6.68 15.95 -20.01
C PRO A 82 -6.48 15.71 -21.51
N SER A 83 -5.24 15.54 -21.97
CA SER A 83 -4.94 15.25 -23.38
C SER A 83 -5.15 13.77 -23.74
N GLY A 84 -5.52 12.92 -22.76
CA GLY A 84 -5.71 11.49 -22.94
C GLY A 84 -4.42 10.66 -22.87
N ALA A 85 -3.28 11.28 -22.53
CA ALA A 85 -2.03 10.55 -22.26
C ALA A 85 -2.10 9.85 -20.91
N LEU A 86 -1.36 8.75 -20.76
CA LEU A 86 -1.10 8.13 -19.47
C LEU A 86 0.09 8.80 -18.81
N GLN A 87 0.06 8.91 -17.49
CA GLN A 87 1.14 9.50 -16.71
C GLN A 87 1.30 8.77 -15.37
N VAL A 88 2.54 8.67 -14.92
CA VAL A 88 2.91 8.24 -13.57
C VAL A 88 4.02 9.16 -13.07
N THR A 89 3.83 9.74 -11.89
CA THR A 89 4.94 10.30 -11.11
C THR A 89 5.32 9.26 -10.07
N LEU A 90 6.47 8.64 -10.26
CA LEU A 90 7.02 7.69 -9.30
C LEU A 90 7.57 8.44 -8.11
N THR A 91 7.13 8.05 -6.92
CA THR A 91 7.63 8.52 -5.64
C THR A 91 8.20 7.37 -4.83
N THR A 92 9.05 7.69 -3.88
CA THR A 92 9.64 6.73 -2.95
C THR A 92 9.74 7.36 -1.57
N GLU A 93 9.51 6.58 -0.53
CA GLU A 93 9.86 6.93 0.85
C GLU A 93 11.27 6.47 1.22
N LYS A 94 12.04 5.97 0.23
CA LYS A 94 13.32 5.24 0.42
C LYS A 94 13.18 4.11 1.44
N SER A 95 11.99 3.51 1.47
CA SER A 95 11.61 2.36 2.27
C SER A 95 11.74 1.10 1.42
N GLN A 96 12.05 -0.02 2.07
CA GLN A 96 12.22 -1.35 1.48
C GLN A 96 10.96 -2.22 1.62
N VAL A 97 9.98 -1.79 2.41
CA VAL A 97 8.84 -2.61 2.84
C VAL A 97 7.49 -1.89 2.76
N VAL A 98 7.49 -0.65 2.30
CA VAL A 98 6.32 0.22 2.18
C VAL A 98 6.57 1.19 1.05
N CYS A 99 5.60 1.31 0.16
CA CYS A 99 5.48 2.43 -0.77
C CYS A 99 4.09 3.05 -0.69
N LEU A 100 4.02 4.36 -0.51
CA LEU A 100 2.77 5.07 -0.27
C LEU A 100 2.19 5.59 -1.59
N ILE A 101 1.22 4.86 -2.14
CA ILE A 101 0.52 5.26 -3.37
C ILE A 101 -0.53 6.33 -3.04
N SER A 102 -0.47 7.47 -3.72
CA SER A 102 -1.50 8.51 -3.63
C SER A 102 -2.84 7.98 -4.16
N THR A 103 -3.90 8.19 -3.37
CA THR A 103 -5.29 7.91 -3.77
C THR A 103 -5.95 9.10 -4.47
N GLN A 104 -5.17 10.15 -4.77
CA GLN A 104 -5.62 11.35 -5.46
C GLN A 104 -4.80 11.56 -6.73
N ALA A 105 -5.49 11.80 -7.84
CA ALA A 105 -4.84 12.27 -9.06
C ALA A 105 -4.39 13.74 -8.89
N PRO A 106 -3.28 14.14 -9.55
CA PRO A 106 -2.95 15.55 -9.71
C PRO A 106 -4.11 16.35 -10.32
N ALA A 107 -4.13 17.67 -10.08
CA ALA A 107 -5.22 18.52 -10.55
C ALA A 107 -5.39 18.45 -12.09
N GLY A 108 -6.59 18.07 -12.53
CA GLY A 108 -6.94 17.93 -13.95
C GLY A 108 -6.73 16.52 -14.50
N ASP A 109 -5.93 15.68 -13.83
CA ASP A 109 -5.75 14.29 -14.19
C ASP A 109 -6.88 13.43 -13.60
N THR A 110 -7.07 12.23 -14.14
CA THR A 110 -8.04 11.23 -13.66
C THR A 110 -7.33 9.93 -13.34
N LEU A 111 -7.59 9.34 -12.17
CA LEU A 111 -7.07 8.00 -11.84
C LEU A 111 -7.60 6.98 -12.86
N THR A 112 -6.72 6.12 -13.37
CA THR A 112 -7.15 4.99 -14.21
C THR A 112 -7.79 3.88 -13.38
N GLY A 113 -7.44 3.79 -12.10
CA GLY A 113 -7.79 2.70 -11.20
C GLY A 113 -6.61 1.76 -10.93
N ASP A 114 -5.60 1.77 -11.78
CA ASP A 114 -4.37 0.99 -11.62
C ASP A 114 -3.25 1.82 -11.00
N SER A 115 -2.38 1.13 -10.26
CA SER A 115 -1.13 1.65 -9.72
C SER A 115 0.05 0.79 -10.17
N ILE A 116 1.27 1.29 -9.97
CA ILE A 116 2.48 0.51 -10.20
C ILE A 116 3.46 0.71 -9.06
N HIS A 117 4.09 -0.36 -8.59
CA HIS A 117 5.18 -0.31 -7.62
C HIS A 117 6.22 -1.41 -7.83
N SER A 118 7.24 -1.42 -6.98
CA SER A 118 8.37 -2.34 -7.04
C SER A 118 8.70 -2.89 -5.66
N HIS A 119 9.11 -4.15 -5.56
CA HIS A 119 9.70 -4.73 -4.35
C HIS A 119 11.20 -4.99 -4.55
N PRO A 120 12.05 -4.67 -3.56
CA PRO A 120 13.46 -5.07 -3.61
C PRO A 120 13.60 -6.58 -3.51
N THR A 121 14.32 -7.17 -4.46
CA THR A 121 14.68 -8.59 -4.43
C THR A 121 16.15 -8.73 -4.03
N ASP A 122 16.50 -8.57 -2.75
CA ASP A 122 17.86 -8.82 -2.25
C ASP A 122 18.18 -10.32 -2.32
N GLY A 123 18.41 -10.85 -3.52
CA GLY A 123 18.66 -12.27 -3.78
C GLY A 123 17.54 -13.22 -3.32
N GLY A 124 16.30 -12.72 -3.23
CA GLY A 124 15.16 -13.49 -2.72
C GLY A 124 15.09 -13.61 -1.19
N ARG A 125 15.86 -12.81 -0.44
CA ARG A 125 15.75 -12.78 1.02
C ARG A 125 14.39 -12.24 1.44
N ARG A 126 13.59 -13.11 2.09
CA ARG A 126 12.32 -12.74 2.72
C ARG A 126 12.52 -11.89 3.99
N LYS A 127 13.74 -11.65 4.46
CA LYS A 127 13.98 -10.86 5.68
C LYS A 127 14.66 -9.55 5.36
N VAL A 128 13.98 -8.45 5.69
CA VAL A 128 14.50 -7.10 5.51
C VAL A 128 14.92 -6.53 6.86
N ARG A 129 16.12 -5.95 6.92
CA ARG A 129 16.54 -5.16 8.09
C ARG A 129 15.90 -3.77 7.99
N LEU A 130 15.11 -3.43 9.00
CA LEU A 130 14.39 -2.17 9.04
C LEU A 130 15.35 -1.00 9.30
N THR A 131 15.25 0.00 8.44
CA THR A 131 15.89 1.32 8.56
C THR A 131 14.97 2.30 9.27
N THR A 132 15.48 3.49 9.62
CA THR A 132 14.64 4.56 10.16
C THR A 132 13.54 4.99 9.17
N LEU A 133 13.79 4.89 7.86
CA LEU A 133 12.82 5.26 6.82
C LEU A 133 11.70 4.22 6.72
N ASP A 134 12.02 2.92 6.81
CA ASP A 134 11.01 1.85 6.90
C ASP A 134 10.08 2.06 8.11
N LEU A 135 10.66 2.38 9.28
CA LEU A 135 9.89 2.64 10.49
C LEU A 135 9.05 3.92 10.40
N ALA A 136 9.48 4.92 9.64
CA ALA A 136 8.71 6.14 9.41
C ALA A 136 7.53 5.86 8.46
N ALA A 137 7.76 5.14 7.37
CA ALA A 137 6.73 4.75 6.41
C ALA A 137 5.66 3.84 7.03
N LEU A 138 6.06 2.84 7.83
CA LEU A 138 5.13 2.00 8.59
C LEU A 138 4.26 2.81 9.55
N ARG A 139 4.83 3.79 10.26
CA ARG A 139 4.04 4.71 11.10
C ARG A 139 3.05 5.51 10.26
N ALA A 140 3.44 5.92 9.06
CA ALA A 140 2.58 6.65 8.14
C ALA A 140 1.38 5.82 7.63
N LEU A 141 1.52 4.50 7.54
CA LEU A 141 0.43 3.55 7.33
C LEU A 141 -0.44 3.30 8.59
N GLY A 142 -0.25 4.07 9.67
CA GLY A 142 -0.96 3.86 10.93
C GLY A 142 -0.46 2.65 11.73
N ARG A 143 0.68 2.03 11.37
CA ARG A 143 1.26 0.87 12.07
C ARG A 143 2.10 1.29 13.29
N SER A 144 1.81 2.43 13.92
CA SER A 144 2.57 2.95 15.06
C SER A 144 2.66 1.97 16.24
N GLY A 145 1.58 1.24 16.53
CA GLY A 145 1.59 0.20 17.58
C GLY A 145 2.53 -0.97 17.25
N PHE A 146 2.52 -1.43 15.99
CA PHE A 146 3.44 -2.47 15.52
C PHE A 146 4.90 -2.00 15.57
N VAL A 147 5.17 -0.77 15.13
CA VAL A 147 6.52 -0.20 15.21
C VAL A 147 7.00 -0.09 16.66
N SER A 148 6.15 0.36 17.59
CA SER A 148 6.49 0.40 19.02
C SER A 148 6.77 -1.01 19.58
N MET A 149 6.00 -2.02 19.18
CA MET A 149 6.24 -3.41 19.55
C MET A 149 7.62 -3.89 19.06
N LEU A 150 7.96 -3.66 17.79
CA LEU A 150 9.27 -4.03 17.24
C LEU A 150 10.42 -3.38 18.02
N GLN A 151 10.29 -2.08 18.33
CA GLN A 151 11.32 -1.34 19.08
C GLN A 151 11.46 -1.84 20.52
N ASN A 152 10.35 -2.11 21.22
CA ASN A 152 10.36 -2.60 22.60
C ASN A 152 10.94 -4.01 22.73
N LEU A 153 10.78 -4.84 21.70
CA LEU A 153 11.31 -6.21 21.65
C LEU A 153 12.68 -6.29 20.96
N ASP A 154 13.29 -5.16 20.61
CA ASP A 154 14.55 -5.06 19.85
C ASP A 154 14.54 -5.88 18.53
N ILE A 155 13.38 -6.01 17.90
CA ILE A 155 13.24 -6.68 16.61
C ILE A 155 13.67 -5.70 15.50
N ARG A 156 14.73 -6.06 14.77
CA ARG A 156 15.33 -5.24 13.71
C ARG A 156 15.10 -5.78 12.30
N GLN A 157 14.50 -6.96 12.19
CA GLN A 157 14.20 -7.60 10.92
C GLN A 157 12.76 -8.08 10.90
N VAL A 158 12.11 -7.91 9.76
CA VAL A 158 10.76 -8.42 9.51
C VAL A 158 10.76 -9.29 8.27
N ASP A 159 9.78 -10.18 8.20
CA ASP A 159 9.49 -10.86 6.96
C ASP A 159 8.85 -9.87 5.98
N ALA A 160 9.37 -9.84 4.77
CA ALA A 160 8.83 -9.17 3.61
C ALA A 160 8.44 -10.24 2.57
N GLU A 161 7.50 -9.91 1.71
CA GLU A 161 7.10 -10.74 0.56
C GLU A 161 7.68 -10.14 -0.72
N PRO A 162 9.01 -10.24 -0.94
CA PRO A 162 9.65 -9.57 -2.07
C PRO A 162 9.27 -10.20 -3.41
N ASP A 163 8.61 -11.36 -3.43
CA ASP A 163 8.38 -12.18 -4.61
C ASP A 163 6.96 -12.09 -5.20
N THR A 164 6.04 -11.40 -4.51
CA THR A 164 4.61 -11.33 -4.85
C THR A 164 3.95 -10.08 -4.23
N PHE A 165 2.69 -9.84 -4.58
CA PHE A 165 1.82 -8.88 -3.88
C PHE A 165 1.53 -9.36 -2.45
N SER A 166 1.73 -8.47 -1.50
CA SER A 166 1.36 -8.60 -0.09
C SER A 166 -0.15 -8.35 0.11
N PRO A 167 -0.71 -8.70 1.29
CA PRO A 167 -2.09 -8.36 1.62
C PRO A 167 -2.40 -6.86 1.56
N ASP A 168 -1.45 -5.99 1.93
CA ASP A 168 -1.63 -4.54 1.86
C ASP A 168 -1.60 -4.04 0.40
N ASP A 169 -0.85 -4.70 -0.49
CA ASP A 169 -0.86 -4.38 -1.93
C ASP A 169 -2.22 -4.68 -2.56
N TYR A 170 -2.79 -5.85 -2.26
CA TYR A 170 -4.14 -6.20 -2.71
C TYR A 170 -5.22 -5.24 -2.18
N ALA A 171 -5.01 -4.69 -0.98
CA ALA A 171 -5.95 -3.75 -0.36
C ALA A 171 -5.93 -2.35 -1.02
N THR A 172 -4.81 -1.98 -1.66
CA THR A 172 -4.67 -0.73 -2.41
C THR A 172 -5.53 -0.70 -3.68
N GLY A 173 -5.87 -1.87 -4.23
CA GLY A 173 -6.66 -2.01 -5.46
C GLY A 173 -5.83 -2.58 -6.60
N PRO A 174 -6.34 -2.55 -7.85
CA PRO A 174 -5.66 -3.10 -9.03
C PRO A 174 -4.28 -2.47 -9.25
N GLY A 175 -3.35 -3.24 -9.83
CA GLY A 175 -2.06 -2.67 -10.17
C GLY A 175 -0.98 -3.66 -10.57
N TYR A 176 0.15 -3.07 -10.94
CA TYR A 176 1.34 -3.72 -11.45
C TYR A 176 2.44 -3.76 -10.39
N LEU A 177 3.19 -4.86 -10.37
CA LEU A 177 4.30 -5.05 -9.45
C LEU A 177 5.56 -5.48 -10.21
N VAL A 178 6.63 -4.73 -10.01
CA VAL A 178 7.97 -5.05 -10.46
C VAL A 178 8.70 -5.83 -9.37
N VAL A 179 9.07 -7.07 -9.67
CA VAL A 179 9.78 -7.96 -8.75
C VAL A 179 10.92 -8.64 -9.50
N GLY A 180 12.16 -8.26 -9.17
CA GLY A 180 13.35 -8.82 -9.81
C GLY A 180 13.34 -8.55 -11.31
N SER A 181 13.13 -9.60 -12.12
CA SER A 181 13.04 -9.50 -13.59
C SER A 181 11.64 -9.82 -14.10
N ARG A 182 10.60 -9.57 -13.29
CA ARG A 182 9.20 -9.85 -13.63
C ARG A 182 8.35 -8.61 -13.44
N LEU A 183 7.44 -8.40 -14.39
CA LEU A 183 6.30 -7.51 -14.24
C LEU A 183 5.06 -8.38 -14.01
N LEU A 184 4.43 -8.20 -12.85
CA LEU A 184 3.19 -8.87 -12.47
C LEU A 184 2.03 -7.87 -12.55
N TYR A 185 0.81 -8.38 -12.72
CA TYR A 185 -0.42 -7.61 -12.59
C TYR A 185 -1.41 -8.36 -11.72
N GLN A 186 -2.19 -7.63 -10.92
CA GLN A 186 -3.32 -8.19 -10.18
C GLN A 186 -4.54 -7.26 -10.23
N HIS A 187 -5.72 -7.87 -10.14
CA HIS A 187 -7.02 -7.25 -10.02
C HIS A 187 -7.81 -7.91 -8.87
N GLY A 188 -7.16 -8.03 -7.70
CA GLY A 188 -7.66 -8.66 -6.49
C GLY A 188 -6.90 -9.92 -6.08
N VAL A 189 -7.14 -10.37 -4.85
CA VAL A 189 -6.50 -11.56 -4.28
C VAL A 189 -6.71 -12.78 -5.17
N GLY A 190 -5.63 -13.49 -5.51
CA GLY A 190 -5.66 -14.71 -6.33
C GLY A 190 -5.66 -14.47 -7.85
N THR A 191 -5.58 -13.23 -8.30
CA THR A 191 -5.55 -12.88 -9.73
C THR A 191 -4.16 -12.54 -10.26
N ALA A 192 -3.15 -12.52 -9.38
CA ALA A 192 -1.79 -12.14 -9.74
C ALA A 192 -1.24 -13.02 -10.87
N ALA A 193 -0.82 -12.39 -11.96
CA ALA A 193 -0.30 -13.06 -13.15
C ALA A 193 0.97 -12.38 -13.66
N LEU A 194 1.85 -13.15 -14.29
CA LEU A 194 2.99 -12.62 -15.02
C LEU A 194 2.48 -11.92 -16.28
N VAL A 195 2.82 -10.64 -16.43
CA VAL A 195 2.62 -9.88 -17.67
C VAL A 195 3.76 -10.18 -18.63
N THR A 196 5.00 -9.95 -18.18
CA THR A 196 6.21 -10.22 -18.95
C THR A 196 7.45 -10.34 -18.05
N ALA A 197 8.51 -10.91 -18.59
CA ALA A 197 9.85 -10.74 -18.03
C ALA A 197 10.41 -9.37 -18.42
N LEU A 198 11.21 -8.78 -17.53
CA LEU A 198 11.95 -7.55 -17.74
C LEU A 198 13.42 -7.87 -18.08
N PRO A 199 14.09 -7.04 -18.90
CA PRO A 199 15.49 -7.24 -19.25
C PRO A 199 16.40 -7.11 -18.02
N ALA A 200 17.64 -7.60 -18.15
CA ALA A 200 18.67 -7.38 -17.13
C ALA A 200 19.07 -5.90 -17.07
N THR A 201 19.46 -5.44 -15.89
CA THR A 201 19.63 -4.01 -15.55
C THR A 201 20.73 -3.31 -16.35
N ASP A 202 21.70 -4.05 -16.89
CA ASP A 202 22.80 -3.52 -17.69
C ASP A 202 22.34 -2.93 -19.04
N GLU A 203 21.15 -3.30 -19.53
CA GLU A 203 20.58 -2.77 -20.78
C GLU A 203 19.65 -1.55 -20.55
N ALA A 204 19.03 -1.43 -19.38
CA ALA A 204 17.97 -0.45 -19.11
C ALA A 204 18.48 0.96 -18.75
N LEU A 205 19.70 1.09 -18.22
CA LEU A 205 20.24 2.40 -17.79
C LEU A 205 20.62 3.33 -18.96
N ALA A 206 20.66 2.83 -20.20
CA ALA A 206 21.00 3.63 -21.37
C ALA A 206 19.86 4.57 -21.86
N SER A 207 18.64 4.43 -21.33
CA SER A 207 17.43 5.11 -21.85
C SER A 207 16.70 6.01 -20.85
N ALA A 208 17.11 6.06 -19.58
CA ALA A 208 16.39 6.84 -18.56
C ALA A 208 16.79 8.34 -18.56
N PRO A 209 15.84 9.29 -18.53
CA PRO A 209 16.12 10.72 -18.39
C PRO A 209 16.69 11.04 -16.99
N SER A 210 17.57 12.05 -16.92
CA SER A 210 18.23 12.47 -15.67
C SER A 210 17.21 12.96 -14.64
N THR A 211 17.22 12.39 -13.44
CA THR A 211 16.39 12.79 -12.29
C THR A 211 16.88 14.14 -11.73
N SER A 212 15.99 15.14 -11.58
CA SER A 212 16.25 16.35 -10.77
C SER A 212 15.79 16.12 -9.33
N ASP A 213 16.61 16.54 -8.36
CA ASP A 213 16.36 16.42 -6.92
C ASP A 213 15.32 17.44 -6.41
N ASP A 214 14.10 17.43 -6.96
CA ASP A 214 13.03 18.33 -6.50
C ASP A 214 12.14 17.64 -5.45
N ASN A 215 12.34 18.03 -4.18
CA ASN A 215 11.55 17.57 -3.03
C ASN A 215 10.12 18.14 -3.09
N HIS A 216 9.13 17.29 -3.34
CA HIS A 216 7.71 17.63 -3.15
C HIS A 216 7.12 16.87 -1.96
N ALA A 217 6.50 17.61 -1.04
CA ALA A 217 5.73 17.02 0.05
C ALA A 217 4.43 16.43 -0.49
N VAL A 218 4.31 15.10 -0.50
CA VAL A 218 3.04 14.40 -0.72
C VAL A 218 2.17 14.66 0.52
N ARG A 219 0.97 15.19 0.31
CA ARG A 219 -0.01 15.50 1.36
C ARG A 219 -1.17 14.52 1.32
#